data_AF-A0A2H9QPW7-F1
#
_entry.id   AF-A0A2H9QPW7-F1
#
_cell.length_a   1.000
_cell.length_b   1.000
_cell.length_c   1.000
_cell.angle_alpha   90.00
_cell.angle_beta   90.00
_cell.angle_gamma   90.00
#
_symmetry.space_group_name_H-M   'P 1'
#
loop_
_entity.id
_entity.type
_entity.pdbx_description
1 polymer ?
#
loop_
_entity_poly.entity_id
_entity_poly.type
_entity_poly.pdbx_seq_one_letter_code
_entity_poly.pdbx_strand_id
1 'polypeptide(L)'
;MRQEREEKYMANIERCLTNQVSATIGWSCKVKLTGDLSVNQQKLLRSYYMALRTGNTITKSSRKARSYATFYEYLGHLRRFGLFIKKEYNEANLSDAEGFIELYSSHSQTVLNSISTNNTILDCAGYEICANGTTNYYYGILNKGNNNTIKNCVVSGFRQNIKDNNNYYYPQYGNKYINNILSNGYSGISIAYGQNSLVMNNTFFDMKGSGLNTSWSGNLSVVDNTFYNNNYYTTTQGIIFDLTGESLIMGNILFNNSGGIYLRWNTNSNNIANNIINNNIYGITTQVARDNNFTNNIIDDNGFGMFINADSYNNIIWNNTFVGNNDSASDLAPSHWNLSNIGNYWDDFEENQGYPSFYRIQYGGAVDFYPVGGIPTAIVRSEPVTTVKEREVYFYDMNASYPNIDLKYHFITAPSGMEEWTTNDTINWTPGYDSAGEYEVEILIDNGIMNLTHNYTLTIENTDAPDFIVYDSEVFLSNDNPV
;
A
#
# COMPACT_ATOMS: atom_id res chain seq x y z
N MET A 1 -26.05 -24.29 0.00
CA MET A 1 -26.08 -24.01 1.46
C MET A 1 -24.98 -23.06 1.96
N ARG A 2 -23.69 -23.42 2.05
CA ARG A 2 -22.65 -22.47 2.55
C ARG A 2 -22.40 -21.30 1.60
N GLN A 3 -22.26 -21.60 0.32
CA GLN A 3 -22.02 -20.62 -0.75
C GLN A 3 -23.17 -19.61 -0.91
N GLU A 4 -24.42 -20.06 -0.99
CA GLU A 4 -25.59 -19.18 -1.08
C GLU A 4 -25.73 -18.26 0.14
N ARG A 5 -25.27 -18.72 1.32
CA ARG A 5 -25.29 -17.89 2.54
C ARG A 5 -24.25 -16.76 2.46
N GLU A 6 -23.09 -17.01 1.88
CA GLU A 6 -22.01 -16.02 1.70
C GLU A 6 -22.34 -15.01 0.59
N GLU A 7 -22.86 -15.46 -0.54
CA GLU A 7 -23.34 -14.58 -1.62
C GLU A 7 -24.49 -13.68 -1.13
N LYS A 8 -25.41 -14.22 -0.34
CA LYS A 8 -26.47 -13.44 0.31
C LYS A 8 -25.92 -12.47 1.37
N TYR A 9 -24.80 -12.80 2.02
CA TYR A 9 -24.14 -11.92 2.99
C TYR A 9 -23.48 -10.72 2.28
N MET A 10 -22.87 -10.96 1.12
CA MET A 10 -22.26 -9.92 0.29
C MET A 10 -23.28 -8.93 -0.26
N ALA A 11 -24.39 -9.43 -0.80
CA ALA A 11 -25.49 -8.58 -1.25
C ALA A 11 -26.05 -7.70 -0.12
N ASN A 12 -26.00 -8.18 1.13
CA ASN A 12 -26.40 -7.38 2.29
C ASN A 12 -25.37 -6.29 2.63
N ILE A 13 -24.07 -6.57 2.59
CA ILE A 13 -23.01 -5.56 2.82
C ILE A 13 -23.08 -4.44 1.77
N GLU A 14 -23.18 -4.80 0.48
CA GLU A 14 -23.32 -3.83 -0.61
C GLU A 14 -24.53 -2.92 -0.43
N ARG A 15 -25.67 -3.50 -0.04
CA ARG A 15 -26.88 -2.75 0.22
C ARG A 15 -26.69 -1.76 1.39
N CYS A 16 -25.97 -2.15 2.42
CA CYS A 16 -25.77 -1.29 3.59
C CYS A 16 -24.80 -0.14 3.33
N LEU A 17 -23.75 -0.35 2.52
CA LEU A 17 -22.92 0.72 1.98
C LEU A 17 -23.71 1.67 1.07
N THR A 18 -24.60 1.11 0.24
CA THR A 18 -25.43 1.91 -0.66
C THR A 18 -26.43 2.79 0.07
N ASN A 19 -26.99 2.30 1.17
CA ASN A 19 -27.88 3.08 2.02
C ASN A 19 -27.12 4.16 2.83
N GLN A 20 -25.85 3.94 3.19
CA GLN A 20 -25.00 4.99 3.76
C GLN A 20 -24.72 6.12 2.74
N VAL A 21 -24.73 5.81 1.43
CA VAL A 21 -24.53 6.78 0.34
C VAL A 21 -25.77 7.63 0.06
N SER A 22 -26.99 7.10 0.18
CA SER A 22 -28.22 7.79 -0.28
C SER A 22 -28.87 8.71 0.77
N ALA A 23 -28.36 8.75 2.01
CA ALA A 23 -28.90 9.56 3.13
C ALA A 23 -30.43 9.48 3.35
N THR A 24 -31.10 8.45 2.83
CA THR A 24 -32.55 8.29 2.93
C THR A 24 -32.92 6.85 3.24
N ILE A 25 -33.73 6.72 4.31
CA ILE A 25 -34.53 5.56 4.74
C ILE A 25 -33.85 4.62 5.76
N GLY A 26 -34.33 4.72 7.01
CA GLY A 26 -33.99 3.83 8.11
C GLY A 26 -34.68 2.48 8.01
N TRP A 27 -33.97 1.47 7.52
CA TRP A 27 -34.35 0.05 7.63
C TRP A 27 -33.17 -0.75 8.21
N SER A 28 -33.51 -1.76 9.01
CA SER A 28 -32.57 -2.58 9.79
C SER A 28 -31.71 -3.47 8.90
N CYS A 29 -30.46 -3.03 8.65
CA CYS A 29 -29.43 -3.91 8.12
C CYS A 29 -29.14 -5.01 9.15
N LYS A 30 -29.18 -6.28 8.73
CA LYS A 30 -28.80 -7.43 9.58
C LYS A 30 -27.28 -7.54 9.80
N VAL A 31 -26.49 -6.78 9.05
CA VAL A 31 -25.03 -6.68 9.16
C VAL A 31 -24.71 -5.27 9.62
N LYS A 32 -24.25 -5.12 10.86
CA LYS A 32 -24.01 -3.78 11.39
C LYS A 32 -22.62 -3.32 10.96
N LEU A 33 -22.54 -2.34 10.07
CA LEU A 33 -21.28 -1.69 9.70
C LEU A 33 -21.01 -0.56 10.70
N THR A 34 -19.77 -0.46 11.20
CA THR A 34 -19.34 0.63 12.09
C THR A 34 -18.19 1.40 11.44
N GLY A 35 -18.28 2.74 11.48
CA GLY A 35 -17.36 3.67 10.83
C GLY A 35 -18.10 4.65 9.90
N ASP A 36 -17.59 5.89 9.80
CA ASP A 36 -18.12 6.92 8.89
C ASP A 36 -17.16 7.13 7.72
N LEU A 37 -17.69 7.09 6.50
CA LEU A 37 -16.91 7.33 5.28
C LEU A 37 -17.24 8.69 4.69
N SER A 38 -16.24 9.41 4.17
CA SER A 38 -16.49 10.54 3.28
C SER A 38 -17.06 10.07 1.94
N VAL A 39 -17.79 10.93 1.23
CA VAL A 39 -18.37 10.61 -0.09
C VAL A 39 -17.31 10.10 -1.08
N ASN A 40 -16.08 10.61 -0.99
CA ASN A 40 -14.96 10.20 -1.84
C ASN A 40 -14.44 8.80 -1.47
N GLN A 41 -14.30 8.50 -0.17
CA GLN A 41 -13.92 7.15 0.30
C GLN A 41 -14.98 6.11 -0.09
N GLN A 42 -16.27 6.48 -0.03
CA GLN A 42 -17.38 5.61 -0.45
C GLN A 42 -17.34 5.30 -1.96
N LYS A 43 -17.07 6.30 -2.81
CA LYS A 43 -16.94 6.11 -4.27
C LYS A 43 -15.73 5.26 -4.64
N LEU A 44 -14.62 5.47 -3.96
CA LEU A 44 -13.37 4.73 -4.18
C LEU A 44 -13.55 3.25 -3.80
N LEU A 45 -14.14 2.98 -2.64
CA LEU A 45 -14.47 1.63 -2.18
C LEU A 45 -15.40 0.88 -3.15
N ARG A 46 -16.42 1.55 -3.71
CA ARG A 46 -17.30 0.97 -4.74
C ARG A 46 -16.56 0.63 -6.03
N SER A 47 -15.61 1.47 -6.42
CA SER A 47 -14.82 1.27 -7.64
C SER A 47 -13.88 0.06 -7.49
N TYR A 48 -13.24 -0.09 -6.31
CA TYR A 48 -12.46 -1.29 -5.98
C TYR A 48 -13.28 -2.57 -6.03
N TYR A 49 -14.50 -2.55 -5.49
CA TYR A 49 -15.39 -3.71 -5.55
C TYR A 49 -15.78 -4.09 -6.98
N MET A 50 -16.10 -3.11 -7.83
CA MET A 50 -16.47 -3.37 -9.23
C MET A 50 -15.30 -3.93 -10.03
N ALA A 51 -14.08 -3.45 -9.78
CA ALA A 51 -12.85 -3.99 -10.37
C ALA A 51 -12.62 -5.46 -9.97
N LEU A 52 -12.83 -5.80 -8.70
CA LEU A 52 -12.69 -7.17 -8.21
C LEU A 52 -13.74 -8.15 -8.79
N ARG A 53 -14.94 -7.66 -9.13
CA ARG A 53 -16.07 -8.47 -9.64
C ARG A 53 -16.01 -8.74 -11.15
N THR A 54 -15.34 -7.88 -11.92
CA THR A 54 -15.44 -7.85 -13.39
C THR A 54 -14.31 -8.57 -14.15
N GLY A 55 -13.28 -9.10 -13.47
CA GLY A 55 -12.22 -9.88 -14.11
C GLY A 55 -12.71 -11.17 -14.80
N ASN A 56 -12.88 -11.15 -16.12
CA ASN A 56 -13.18 -12.32 -16.99
C ASN A 56 -11.85 -12.99 -17.41
N THR A 57 -11.64 -14.31 -17.50
CA THR A 57 -12.46 -15.43 -18.02
C THR A 57 -12.14 -16.79 -17.32
N ILE A 58 -13.01 -17.81 -17.53
CA ILE A 58 -12.83 -19.29 -17.46
C ILE A 58 -13.17 -20.09 -16.15
N THR A 59 -14.27 -20.88 -16.27
CA THR A 59 -14.76 -22.09 -15.55
C THR A 59 -15.19 -22.07 -14.06
N LYS A 60 -16.23 -22.87 -13.74
CA LYS A 60 -16.99 -22.88 -12.46
C LYS A 60 -16.17 -23.13 -11.19
N SER A 61 -14.97 -23.70 -11.26
CA SER A 61 -14.11 -23.95 -10.09
C SER A 61 -13.20 -22.76 -9.72
N SER A 62 -12.72 -21.98 -10.69
CA SER A 62 -11.86 -20.80 -10.46
C SER A 62 -12.65 -19.61 -9.89
N ARG A 63 -13.93 -19.51 -10.24
CA ARG A 63 -14.87 -18.49 -9.71
C ARG A 63 -15.00 -18.57 -8.18
N LYS A 64 -14.90 -19.78 -7.62
CA LYS A 64 -15.03 -20.03 -6.17
C LYS A 64 -13.80 -19.56 -5.39
N ALA A 65 -12.60 -19.83 -5.91
CA ALA A 65 -11.36 -19.37 -5.28
C ALA A 65 -11.23 -17.83 -5.35
N ARG A 66 -11.58 -17.22 -6.50
CA ARG A 66 -11.64 -15.76 -6.62
C ARG A 66 -12.73 -15.16 -5.75
N SER A 67 -13.94 -15.70 -5.68
CA SER A 67 -14.97 -15.13 -4.81
C SER A 67 -14.56 -15.07 -3.33
N TYR A 68 -13.74 -16.02 -2.85
CA TYR A 68 -13.16 -15.97 -1.51
C TYR A 68 -12.00 -14.97 -1.41
N ALA A 69 -11.06 -14.95 -2.36
CA ALA A 69 -9.97 -13.97 -2.39
C ALA A 69 -10.51 -12.53 -2.50
N THR A 70 -11.39 -12.29 -3.47
CA THR A 70 -12.17 -11.05 -3.66
C THR A 70 -12.99 -10.70 -2.42
N PHE A 71 -13.56 -11.68 -1.70
CA PHE A 71 -14.25 -11.42 -0.44
C PHE A 71 -13.29 -10.90 0.64
N TYR A 72 -12.14 -11.56 0.85
CA TYR A 72 -11.18 -11.14 1.85
C TYR A 72 -10.43 -9.86 1.49
N GLU A 73 -10.15 -9.63 0.21
CA GLU A 73 -9.60 -8.39 -0.33
C GLU A 73 -10.62 -7.26 -0.19
N TYR A 74 -11.88 -7.48 -0.55
CA TYR A 74 -12.94 -6.50 -0.34
C TYR A 74 -13.15 -6.17 1.13
N LEU A 75 -13.13 -7.16 2.02
CA LEU A 75 -13.10 -6.93 3.46
C LEU A 75 -11.83 -6.18 3.87
N GLY A 76 -10.68 -6.46 3.26
CA GLY A 76 -9.44 -5.70 3.43
C GLY A 76 -9.62 -4.23 3.07
N HIS A 77 -10.23 -3.93 1.92
CA HIS A 77 -10.50 -2.57 1.48
C HIS A 77 -11.53 -1.86 2.36
N LEU A 78 -12.63 -2.53 2.75
CA LEU A 78 -13.57 -1.99 3.73
C LEU A 78 -12.86 -1.58 5.03
N ARG A 79 -11.95 -2.43 5.50
CA ARG A 79 -11.15 -2.18 6.70
C ARG A 79 -10.13 -1.06 6.52
N ARG A 80 -9.51 -0.91 5.33
CA ARG A 80 -8.64 0.24 4.98
C ARG A 80 -9.37 1.57 5.05
N PHE A 81 -10.69 1.58 4.85
CA PHE A 81 -11.51 2.77 5.01
C PHE A 81 -12.21 2.85 6.39
N GLY A 82 -11.80 2.04 7.37
CA GLY A 82 -12.35 2.09 8.73
C GLY A 82 -13.78 1.53 8.87
N LEU A 83 -14.26 0.74 7.90
CA LEU A 83 -15.53 0.03 8.02
C LEU A 83 -15.34 -1.40 8.53
N PHE A 84 -16.07 -1.72 9.59
CA PHE A 84 -16.02 -3.04 10.24
C PHE A 84 -17.37 -3.74 10.20
N ILE A 85 -17.33 -5.06 10.01
CA ILE A 85 -18.53 -5.90 10.05
C ILE A 85 -18.75 -6.39 11.48
N LYS A 86 -19.84 -5.94 12.11
CA LYS A 86 -20.32 -6.46 13.39
C LYS A 86 -21.40 -7.51 13.14
N LYS A 87 -21.17 -8.73 13.65
CA LYS A 87 -22.09 -9.86 13.54
C LYS A 87 -22.73 -10.14 14.90
N GLU A 88 -24.05 -10.12 14.96
CA GLU A 88 -24.82 -10.47 16.16
C GLU A 88 -25.15 -11.98 16.13
N TYR A 89 -24.88 -12.71 17.21
CA TYR A 89 -25.24 -14.13 17.34
C TYR A 89 -25.91 -14.40 18.68
N ASN A 90 -27.01 -15.15 18.62
CA ASN A 90 -27.70 -15.75 19.76
C ASN A 90 -27.38 -17.26 19.77
N GLU A 91 -26.63 -17.65 20.81
CA GLU A 91 -26.48 -18.98 21.42
C GLU A 91 -25.83 -20.16 20.68
N ALA A 92 -24.79 -20.71 21.34
CA ALA A 92 -24.31 -22.11 21.39
C ALA A 92 -23.69 -22.72 20.11
N ASN A 93 -22.87 -23.77 20.10
CA ASN A 93 -22.05 -24.54 21.05
C ASN A 93 -20.97 -25.22 20.18
N LEU A 94 -19.89 -25.69 20.78
CA LEU A 94 -18.60 -25.82 20.12
C LEU A 94 -17.97 -27.20 20.36
N SER A 95 -18.05 -28.17 19.45
CA SER A 95 -17.57 -29.56 19.70
C SER A 95 -16.37 -30.04 18.88
N ASP A 96 -15.64 -29.18 18.17
CA ASP A 96 -14.50 -29.64 17.33
C ASP A 96 -13.13 -29.28 17.91
N ALA A 97 -13.10 -29.05 19.22
CA ALA A 97 -12.21 -28.00 19.65
C ALA A 97 -11.91 -27.92 21.14
N GLU A 98 -11.77 -29.08 21.72
CA GLU A 98 -10.47 -29.49 22.23
C GLU A 98 -9.45 -29.56 21.07
N GLY A 99 -8.91 -28.44 20.60
CA GLY A 99 -8.66 -27.23 21.41
C GLY A 99 -9.13 -25.89 20.85
N PHE A 100 -9.83 -25.85 19.72
CA PHE A 100 -10.10 -24.62 18.96
C PHE A 100 -11.37 -23.81 19.36
N ILE A 101 -12.28 -24.29 20.24
CA ILE A 101 -13.72 -23.90 20.26
C ILE A 101 -14.46 -24.42 21.56
N GLU A 102 -14.19 -25.57 22.20
CA GLU A 102 -15.13 -26.17 23.21
C GLU A 102 -15.15 -25.58 24.63
N LEU A 103 -14.33 -24.57 24.96
CA LEU A 103 -14.32 -24.04 26.32
C LEU A 103 -14.76 -22.59 26.51
N TYR A 104 -14.83 -21.72 25.50
CA TYR A 104 -15.23 -20.31 25.73
C TYR A 104 -16.06 -19.66 24.62
N SER A 105 -17.08 -20.37 24.14
CA SER A 105 -18.40 -19.74 24.07
C SER A 105 -18.91 -19.50 25.49
N SER A 106 -18.52 -18.38 26.09
CA SER A 106 -19.34 -17.56 26.99
C SER A 106 -18.48 -16.46 27.58
N HIS A 107 -19.05 -15.26 27.64
CA HIS A 107 -18.53 -14.08 28.33
C HIS A 107 -17.49 -13.27 27.55
N SER A 108 -17.72 -11.96 27.54
CA SER A 108 -16.67 -11.01 27.90
C SER A 108 -15.78 -11.64 28.99
N GLN A 109 -14.65 -12.21 28.59
CA GLN A 109 -13.61 -12.62 29.51
C GLN A 109 -12.47 -11.64 29.37
N THR A 110 -12.20 -10.94 30.47
CA THR A 110 -10.90 -10.38 30.76
C THR A 110 -9.84 -11.44 30.45
N VAL A 111 -9.11 -11.27 29.34
CA VAL A 111 -8.03 -12.20 28.94
C VAL A 111 -6.95 -12.14 30.01
N LEU A 112 -6.99 -13.11 30.93
CA LEU A 112 -5.95 -13.36 31.93
C LEU A 112 -4.85 -14.29 31.39
N ASN A 113 -5.06 -14.94 30.24
CA ASN A 113 -4.12 -15.91 29.68
C ASN A 113 -3.48 -15.38 28.39
N SER A 114 -2.30 -14.80 28.56
CA SER A 114 -1.39 -14.44 27.47
C SER A 114 -0.65 -15.69 26.96
N ILE A 115 -0.37 -15.74 25.65
CA ILE A 115 0.51 -16.78 25.10
C ILE A 115 1.87 -16.70 25.81
N SER A 116 2.29 -17.82 26.38
CA SER A 116 3.52 -17.92 27.18
C SER A 116 4.40 -19.14 26.81
N THR A 117 4.01 -19.87 25.77
CA THR A 117 4.66 -21.07 25.25
C THR A 117 5.38 -20.78 23.94
N ASN A 118 6.38 -21.60 23.58
CA ASN A 118 7.09 -21.50 22.31
C ASN A 118 6.37 -22.26 21.19
N ASN A 119 6.67 -21.93 19.93
CA ASN A 119 6.15 -22.59 18.73
C ASN A 119 4.62 -22.61 18.64
N THR A 120 3.96 -21.58 19.18
CA THR A 120 2.51 -21.46 19.22
C THR A 120 2.02 -20.69 17.99
N ILE A 121 0.98 -21.19 17.33
CA ILE A 121 0.29 -20.45 16.26
C ILE A 121 -1.09 -20.04 16.78
N LEU A 122 -1.31 -18.74 16.90
CA LEU A 122 -2.63 -18.16 17.09
C LEU A 122 -3.11 -17.58 15.76
N ASP A 123 -4.08 -18.24 15.15
CA ASP A 123 -4.81 -17.73 13.98
C ASP A 123 -6.23 -17.39 14.39
N CYS A 124 -6.54 -16.09 14.49
CA CYS A 124 -7.86 -15.67 14.92
C CYS A 124 -8.88 -15.63 13.78
N ALA A 125 -8.52 -15.94 12.53
CA ALA A 125 -9.45 -15.93 11.38
C ALA A 125 -10.31 -14.66 11.24
N GLY A 126 -9.79 -13.50 11.69
CA GLY A 126 -10.44 -12.20 11.68
C GLY A 126 -11.28 -11.87 12.93
N TYR A 127 -11.33 -12.75 13.93
CA TYR A 127 -12.07 -12.51 15.17
C TYR A 127 -11.39 -11.47 16.05
N GLU A 128 -12.22 -10.74 16.80
CA GLU A 128 -11.78 -9.70 17.74
C GLU A 128 -11.45 -10.29 19.11
N ILE A 129 -10.28 -9.91 19.61
CA ILE A 129 -9.84 -10.09 20.99
C ILE A 129 -9.75 -8.68 21.59
N CYS A 130 -10.71 -8.34 22.45
CA CYS A 130 -10.76 -7.03 23.08
C CYS A 130 -10.61 -7.15 24.61
N ALA A 131 -9.87 -6.24 25.23
CA ALA A 131 -9.87 -6.14 26.69
C ALA A 131 -11.16 -5.45 27.17
N ASN A 132 -11.87 -6.07 28.12
CA ASN A 132 -13.08 -5.49 28.70
C ASN A 132 -12.78 -4.92 30.09
N GLY A 133 -12.48 -3.63 30.20
CA GLY A 133 -12.37 -2.98 31.51
C GLY A 133 -11.47 -1.75 31.61
N THR A 134 -11.91 -0.81 32.43
CA THR A 134 -11.40 0.53 32.73
C THR A 134 -10.08 0.58 33.53
N THR A 135 -9.25 -0.47 33.51
CA THR A 135 -8.05 -0.56 34.36
C THR A 135 -6.76 -0.82 33.58
N ASN A 136 -5.73 -0.06 33.93
CA ASN A 136 -4.40 0.05 33.31
C ASN A 136 -3.52 -1.23 33.32
N TYR A 137 -4.09 -2.43 33.48
CA TYR A 137 -3.34 -3.65 33.85
C TYR A 137 -3.45 -4.84 32.87
N TYR A 138 -4.23 -4.76 31.79
CA TYR A 138 -4.28 -5.85 30.81
C TYR A 138 -3.10 -5.76 29.83
N TYR A 139 -2.08 -6.57 30.12
CA TYR A 139 -0.96 -6.86 29.24
C TYR A 139 -1.44 -7.78 28.11
N GLY A 140 -0.97 -7.55 26.88
CA GLY A 140 -1.54 -8.08 25.62
C GLY A 140 -1.68 -9.59 25.46
N ILE A 141 -2.13 -9.99 24.26
CA ILE A 141 -2.44 -11.39 23.95
C ILE A 141 -1.21 -12.31 23.90
N LEU A 142 -0.02 -11.73 23.80
CA LEU A 142 1.28 -12.40 23.99
C LEU A 142 1.91 -11.89 25.29
N ASN A 143 2.70 -12.72 25.95
CA ASN A 143 3.53 -12.30 27.08
C ASN A 143 4.95 -12.84 26.98
N LYS A 144 5.16 -14.09 26.55
CA LYS A 144 6.50 -14.62 26.29
C LYS A 144 6.52 -15.77 25.30
N GLY A 145 7.66 -15.97 24.65
CA GLY A 145 7.99 -17.20 23.95
C GLY A 145 8.73 -16.96 22.64
N ASN A 146 9.23 -18.05 22.06
CA ASN A 146 9.97 -18.06 20.81
C ASN A 146 9.17 -18.75 19.71
N ASN A 147 9.41 -18.35 18.46
CA ASN A 147 8.83 -18.93 17.26
C ASN A 147 7.30 -18.95 17.26
N ASN A 148 6.69 -17.99 17.95
CA ASN A 148 5.25 -17.85 17.97
C ASN A 148 4.77 -17.11 16.72
N THR A 149 3.59 -17.46 16.23
CA THR A 149 2.93 -16.75 15.13
C THR A 149 1.57 -16.28 15.59
N ILE A 150 1.34 -14.97 15.58
CA ILE A 150 0.03 -14.36 15.79
C ILE A 150 -0.43 -13.78 14.47
N LYS A 151 -1.55 -14.27 13.95
CA LYS A 151 -2.04 -13.86 12.65
C LYS A 151 -3.56 -13.74 12.54
N ASN A 152 -3.98 -12.90 11.61
CA ASN A 152 -5.39 -12.68 11.28
C ASN A 152 -6.22 -12.26 12.50
N CYS A 153 -5.65 -11.59 13.50
CA CYS A 153 -6.35 -11.17 14.71
C CYS A 153 -6.78 -9.71 14.63
N VAL A 154 -7.99 -9.41 15.11
CA VAL A 154 -8.38 -8.03 15.45
C VAL A 154 -8.14 -7.90 16.96
N VAL A 155 -7.31 -6.98 17.40
CA VAL A 155 -6.94 -6.85 18.81
C VAL A 155 -7.09 -5.40 19.25
N SER A 156 -7.88 -5.18 20.30
CA SER A 156 -8.25 -3.84 20.73
C SER A 156 -8.30 -3.69 22.25
N GLY A 157 -8.11 -2.46 22.73
CA GLY A 157 -8.38 -2.07 24.12
C GLY A 157 -7.39 -2.54 25.19
N PHE A 158 -6.36 -3.32 24.84
CA PHE A 158 -5.27 -3.66 25.77
C PHE A 158 -4.32 -2.48 25.93
N ARG A 159 -3.52 -2.47 27.01
CA ARG A 159 -2.43 -1.47 27.12
C ARG A 159 -1.43 -1.66 25.99
N GLN A 160 -1.01 -2.89 25.76
CA GLN A 160 -0.19 -3.31 24.62
C GLN A 160 -0.99 -4.41 23.95
N ASN A 161 -1.50 -4.21 22.73
CA ASN A 161 -2.36 -5.21 22.09
C ASN A 161 -1.64 -6.57 21.96
N ILE A 162 -0.41 -6.53 21.45
CA ILE A 162 0.52 -7.65 21.48
C ILE A 162 1.75 -7.23 22.27
N LYS A 163 2.02 -7.93 23.38
CA LYS A 163 3.16 -7.69 24.24
C LYS A 163 4.19 -8.81 24.05
N ASP A 164 5.14 -8.58 23.16
CA ASP A 164 6.31 -9.42 23.00
C ASP A 164 7.45 -8.90 23.88
N ASN A 165 7.22 -8.84 25.18
CA ASN A 165 8.27 -8.50 26.13
C ASN A 165 8.19 -9.34 27.39
N ASN A 166 9.35 -9.86 27.81
CA ASN A 166 9.49 -10.57 29.06
C ASN A 166 10.15 -9.65 30.10
N ASN A 167 9.65 -9.64 31.33
CA ASN A 167 10.18 -8.81 32.43
C ASN A 167 11.60 -9.21 32.89
N TYR A 168 12.24 -10.19 32.25
CA TYR A 168 13.46 -10.84 32.71
C TYR A 168 14.68 -10.63 31.79
N TYR A 169 14.65 -9.64 30.89
CA TYR A 169 15.81 -9.32 30.03
C TYR A 169 16.30 -10.50 29.15
N TYR A 170 15.44 -11.50 28.90
CA TYR A 170 15.78 -12.65 28.07
C TYR A 170 15.38 -12.41 26.62
N PRO A 171 16.30 -12.64 25.66
CA PRO A 171 15.99 -12.53 24.24
C PRO A 171 14.87 -13.48 23.81
N GLN A 172 13.99 -12.98 22.94
CA GLN A 172 12.92 -13.74 22.30
C GLN A 172 13.18 -13.82 20.81
N TYR A 173 13.01 -14.99 20.22
CA TYR A 173 13.46 -15.27 18.86
C TYR A 173 12.32 -15.69 17.95
N GLY A 174 12.33 -15.19 16.71
CA GLY A 174 11.57 -15.81 15.62
C GLY A 174 10.06 -15.59 15.66
N ASN A 175 9.58 -14.62 16.46
CA ASN A 175 8.16 -14.36 16.56
C ASN A 175 7.63 -13.65 15.32
N LYS A 176 6.41 -13.98 14.90
CA LYS A 176 5.77 -13.48 13.68
C LYS A 176 4.41 -12.88 13.99
N TYR A 177 4.20 -11.65 13.54
CA TYR A 177 2.96 -10.90 13.67
C TYR A 177 2.47 -10.57 12.27
N ILE A 178 1.44 -11.26 11.79
CA ILE A 178 1.07 -11.23 10.37
C ILE A 178 -0.42 -10.92 10.20
N ASN A 179 -0.77 -9.92 9.39
CA ASN A 179 -2.17 -9.66 9.03
C ASN A 179 -3.09 -9.41 10.25
N ASN A 180 -2.57 -8.77 11.29
CA ASN A 180 -3.35 -8.37 12.46
C ASN A 180 -3.84 -6.93 12.31
N ILE A 181 -4.96 -6.62 12.96
CA ILE A 181 -5.57 -5.30 13.02
C ILE A 181 -5.57 -4.88 14.48
N LEU A 182 -4.92 -3.76 14.79
CA LEU A 182 -4.57 -3.35 16.13
C LEU A 182 -5.09 -1.93 16.36
N SER A 183 -5.93 -1.74 17.37
CA SER A 183 -6.49 -0.41 17.68
C SER A 183 -6.66 -0.14 19.16
N ASN A 184 -6.86 1.14 19.51
CA ASN A 184 -7.24 1.61 20.85
C ASN A 184 -6.29 1.24 22.01
N GLY A 185 -5.12 0.67 21.71
CA GLY A 185 -4.11 0.33 22.71
C GLY A 185 -3.16 1.49 22.98
N TYR A 186 -2.40 1.44 24.07
CA TYR A 186 -1.26 2.37 24.26
C TYR A 186 -0.05 1.96 23.41
N SER A 187 0.06 0.69 23.04
CA SER A 187 0.92 0.24 21.96
C SER A 187 0.28 -0.92 21.21
N GLY A 188 0.52 -1.01 19.90
CA GLY A 188 -0.08 -2.05 19.07
C GLY A 188 0.70 -3.34 19.24
N ILE A 189 1.96 -3.32 18.82
CA ILE A 189 2.92 -4.37 19.12
C ILE A 189 4.07 -3.72 19.90
N SER A 190 4.37 -4.27 21.07
CA SER A 190 5.55 -3.93 21.84
C SER A 190 6.51 -5.11 21.83
N ILE A 191 7.70 -4.94 21.26
CA ILE A 191 8.76 -5.95 21.22
C ILE A 191 9.90 -5.50 22.13
N ALA A 192 10.27 -6.31 23.12
CA ALA A 192 11.48 -6.08 23.89
C ALA A 192 12.37 -7.31 23.88
N TYR A 193 13.66 -7.10 23.66
CA TYR A 193 14.65 -8.17 23.52
C TYR A 193 14.31 -9.12 22.36
N GLY A 194 13.58 -8.64 21.34
CA GLY A 194 13.16 -9.44 20.19
C GLY A 194 14.27 -9.56 19.16
N GLN A 195 14.45 -10.76 18.63
CA GLN A 195 15.51 -11.10 17.67
C GLN A 195 14.93 -11.93 16.53
N ASN A 196 15.31 -11.64 15.28
CA ASN A 196 14.87 -12.42 14.11
C ASN A 196 13.33 -12.49 13.96
N SER A 197 12.61 -11.44 14.36
CA SER A 197 11.14 -11.42 14.37
C SER A 197 10.57 -10.66 13.17
N LEU A 198 9.36 -11.04 12.75
CA LEU A 198 8.66 -10.49 11.59
C LEU A 198 7.37 -9.78 12.01
N VAL A 199 7.20 -8.53 11.59
CA VAL A 199 5.96 -7.75 11.68
C VAL A 199 5.53 -7.44 10.26
N MET A 200 4.52 -8.14 9.74
CA MET A 200 4.16 -8.06 8.32
C MET A 200 2.67 -7.86 8.07
N ASN A 201 2.32 -6.96 7.15
CA ASN A 201 0.94 -6.77 6.68
C ASN A 201 -0.07 -6.49 7.80
N ASN A 202 0.35 -5.88 8.90
CA ASN A 202 -0.55 -5.50 9.99
C ASN A 202 -1.08 -4.08 9.79
N THR A 203 -2.24 -3.80 10.37
CA THR A 203 -2.86 -2.48 10.38
C THR A 203 -2.95 -1.96 11.81
N PHE A 204 -2.41 -0.76 12.05
CA PHE A 204 -2.37 -0.10 13.35
C PHE A 204 -3.09 1.24 13.25
N PHE A 205 -4.19 1.42 13.99
CA PHE A 205 -4.96 2.64 13.88
C PHE A 205 -5.65 3.07 15.17
N ASP A 206 -5.90 4.37 15.29
CA ASP A 206 -6.48 4.99 16.48
C ASP A 206 -5.79 4.53 17.78
N MET A 207 -4.47 4.35 17.70
CA MET A 207 -3.67 3.95 18.83
C MET A 207 -3.49 5.14 19.78
N LYS A 208 -3.66 4.89 21.07
CA LYS A 208 -3.43 5.88 22.12
C LYS A 208 -1.94 6.20 22.30
N GLY A 209 -1.06 5.26 21.99
CA GLY A 209 0.39 5.48 21.85
C GLY A 209 0.90 4.77 20.60
N SER A 210 2.16 4.37 20.54
CA SER A 210 2.77 3.99 19.25
C SER A 210 2.25 2.68 18.65
N GLY A 211 2.11 2.64 17.33
CA GLY A 211 1.67 1.43 16.62
C GLY A 211 2.60 0.25 16.87
N LEU A 212 3.87 0.38 16.46
CA LEU A 212 4.95 -0.54 16.80
C LEU A 212 5.96 0.16 17.70
N ASN A 213 6.38 -0.52 18.77
CA ASN A 213 7.46 -0.07 19.64
C ASN A 213 8.43 -1.22 19.90
N THR A 214 9.71 -1.02 19.62
CA THR A 214 10.77 -2.00 19.86
C THR A 214 11.79 -1.48 20.86
N SER A 215 12.40 -2.38 21.64
CA SER A 215 13.43 -2.04 22.62
C SER A 215 14.45 -3.17 22.77
N TRP A 216 15.75 -2.84 22.80
CA TRP A 216 16.85 -3.83 22.90
C TRP A 216 16.72 -5.00 21.90
N SER A 217 16.30 -4.70 20.67
CA SER A 217 15.91 -5.71 19.69
C SER A 217 16.85 -5.70 18.49
N GLY A 218 16.80 -6.73 17.65
CA GLY A 218 17.68 -6.83 16.49
C GLY A 218 17.18 -7.76 15.40
N ASN A 219 17.69 -7.57 14.19
CA ASN A 219 17.30 -8.37 13.02
C ASN A 219 15.77 -8.51 12.86
N LEU A 220 15.05 -7.40 13.03
CA LEU A 220 13.61 -7.34 12.85
C LEU A 220 13.30 -7.06 11.38
N SER A 221 12.22 -7.66 10.87
CA SER A 221 11.65 -7.32 9.58
C SER A 221 10.26 -6.70 9.78
N VAL A 222 10.14 -5.40 9.57
CA VAL A 222 8.88 -4.64 9.65
C VAL A 222 8.47 -4.28 8.23
N VAL A 223 7.59 -5.11 7.64
CA VAL A 223 7.34 -5.10 6.19
C VAL A 223 5.86 -4.94 5.86
N ASP A 224 5.53 -4.06 4.92
CA ASP A 224 4.17 -3.90 4.36
C ASP A 224 3.07 -3.62 5.38
N ASN A 225 3.38 -2.96 6.50
CA ASN A 225 2.37 -2.60 7.50
C ASN A 225 1.78 -1.22 7.22
N THR A 226 0.55 -0.99 7.71
CA THR A 226 -0.13 0.31 7.61
C THR A 226 -0.34 0.89 9.00
N PHE A 227 0.12 2.12 9.23
CA PHE A 227 -0.03 2.88 10.47
C PHE A 227 -0.77 4.17 10.21
N TYR A 228 -1.97 4.34 10.76
CA TYR A 228 -2.72 5.57 10.51
C TYR A 228 -3.56 6.08 11.67
N ASN A 229 -3.80 7.40 11.69
CA ASN A 229 -4.57 8.08 12.74
C ASN A 229 -4.07 7.78 14.17
N ASN A 230 -2.78 7.48 14.34
CA ASN A 230 -2.18 7.30 15.65
C ASN A 230 -1.72 8.67 16.17
N ASN A 231 -2.69 9.48 16.59
CA ASN A 231 -2.50 10.89 16.90
C ASN A 231 -3.10 11.31 18.25
N TYR A 232 -3.41 10.34 19.12
CA TYR A 232 -4.00 10.62 20.44
C TYR A 232 -3.14 11.53 21.31
N TYR A 233 -1.82 11.34 21.29
CA TYR A 233 -0.84 12.23 21.89
C TYR A 233 0.12 12.76 20.81
N THR A 234 0.72 13.92 21.05
CA THR A 234 1.75 14.49 20.16
C THR A 234 3.03 13.65 20.11
N THR A 235 3.25 12.78 21.09
CA THR A 235 4.39 11.86 21.15
C THR A 235 4.11 10.52 20.48
N THR A 236 2.88 10.26 20.04
CA THR A 236 2.52 9.01 19.37
C THR A 236 3.24 8.88 18.04
N GLN A 237 3.78 7.70 17.74
CA GLN A 237 4.45 7.42 16.47
C GLN A 237 3.82 6.19 15.81
N GLY A 238 3.89 6.08 14.49
CA GLY A 238 3.57 4.83 13.81
C GLY A 238 4.55 3.73 14.24
N ILE A 239 5.85 3.97 14.03
CA ILE A 239 6.93 3.06 14.41
C ILE A 239 7.94 3.76 15.32
N ILE A 240 8.29 3.11 16.43
CA ILE A 240 9.43 3.47 17.28
C ILE A 240 10.41 2.31 17.32
N PHE A 241 11.66 2.58 16.97
CA PHE A 241 12.80 1.73 17.27
C PHE A 241 13.66 2.37 18.35
N ASP A 242 13.63 1.79 19.55
CA ASP A 242 14.54 2.14 20.63
C ASP A 242 15.61 1.06 20.78
N LEU A 243 16.90 1.43 20.88
CA LEU A 243 18.00 0.47 21.10
C LEU A 243 17.90 -0.76 20.18
N THR A 244 17.53 -0.54 18.91
CA THR A 244 17.24 -1.60 17.95
C THR A 244 18.20 -1.52 16.77
N GLY A 245 18.77 -2.65 16.37
CA GLY A 245 19.78 -2.65 15.31
C GLY A 245 19.62 -3.73 14.26
N GLU A 246 20.36 -3.59 13.16
CA GLU A 246 20.44 -4.58 12.08
C GLU A 246 19.07 -5.00 11.52
N SER A 247 18.10 -4.08 11.53
CA SER A 247 16.70 -4.36 11.21
C SER A 247 16.26 -3.65 9.94
N LEU A 248 15.15 -4.12 9.36
CA LEU A 248 14.54 -3.62 8.14
C LEU A 248 13.16 -3.01 8.43
N ILE A 249 12.94 -1.78 7.97
CA ILE A 249 11.61 -1.15 7.88
C ILE A 249 11.36 -0.92 6.38
N MET A 250 10.48 -1.71 5.77
CA MET A 250 10.28 -1.67 4.32
C MET A 250 8.83 -1.76 3.86
N GLY A 251 8.44 -1.00 2.83
CA GLY A 251 7.10 -1.13 2.23
C GLY A 251 5.97 -0.65 3.14
N ASN A 252 6.27 0.00 4.27
CA ASN A 252 5.24 0.43 5.21
C ASN A 252 4.60 1.74 4.76
N ILE A 253 3.32 1.91 5.09
CA ILE A 253 2.55 3.14 4.83
C ILE A 253 2.19 3.76 6.18
N LEU A 254 2.66 4.97 6.43
CA LEU A 254 2.52 5.70 7.69
C LEU A 254 1.88 7.06 7.43
N PHE A 255 0.62 7.24 7.78
CA PHE A 255 -0.08 8.49 7.51
C PHE A 255 -1.02 9.01 8.60
N ASN A 256 -1.21 10.33 8.68
CA ASN A 256 -2.07 10.98 9.68
C ASN A 256 -1.68 10.65 11.14
N ASN A 257 -0.40 10.38 11.42
CA ASN A 257 0.08 10.13 12.78
C ASN A 257 0.74 11.39 13.36
N SER A 258 0.87 11.44 14.68
CA SER A 258 1.71 12.49 15.31
C SER A 258 3.19 12.35 14.93
N GLY A 259 3.65 11.16 14.56
CA GLY A 259 4.83 11.01 13.74
C GLY A 259 4.91 9.64 13.05
N GLY A 260 5.66 9.56 11.95
CA GLY A 260 5.80 8.37 11.13
C GLY A 260 6.74 7.37 11.79
N ILE A 261 8.04 7.58 11.59
CA ILE A 261 9.12 6.69 12.06
C ILE A 261 10.02 7.45 13.03
N TYR A 262 10.30 6.87 14.19
CA TYR A 262 11.24 7.43 15.17
C TYR A 262 12.30 6.40 15.57
N LEU A 263 13.56 6.67 15.23
CA LEU A 263 14.73 5.92 15.67
C LEU A 263 15.38 6.60 16.88
N ARG A 264 15.53 5.91 18.01
CA ARG A 264 16.09 6.50 19.23
C ARG A 264 17.06 5.61 19.98
N TRP A 265 17.88 6.25 20.81
CA TRP A 265 18.68 5.62 21.85
C TRP A 265 19.59 4.52 21.28
N ASN A 266 20.65 4.91 20.59
CA ASN A 266 21.65 4.01 20.01
C ASN A 266 21.03 2.93 19.08
N THR A 267 20.04 3.34 18.29
CA THR A 267 19.43 2.54 17.22
C THR A 267 20.30 2.67 15.97
N ASN A 268 20.86 1.55 15.49
CA ASN A 268 21.93 1.58 14.50
C ASN A 268 21.89 0.47 13.46
N SER A 269 22.57 0.68 12.33
CA SER A 269 22.70 -0.33 11.26
C SER A 269 21.35 -0.82 10.72
N ASN A 270 20.31 0.01 10.74
CA ASN A 270 19.01 -0.34 10.20
C ASN A 270 18.86 0.14 8.75
N ASN A 271 18.04 -0.56 7.97
CA ASN A 271 17.66 -0.16 6.63
C ASN A 271 16.17 0.25 6.60
N ILE A 272 15.91 1.49 6.22
CA ILE A 272 14.58 2.09 6.11
C ILE A 272 14.38 2.36 4.63
N ALA A 273 13.60 1.50 3.96
CA ALA A 273 13.50 1.55 2.51
C ALA A 273 12.09 1.41 1.96
N ASN A 274 11.77 2.08 0.84
CA ASN A 274 10.48 1.91 0.14
C ASN A 274 9.25 2.17 1.04
N ASN A 275 9.34 3.06 2.03
CA ASN A 275 8.19 3.42 2.87
C ASN A 275 7.50 4.68 2.34
N ILE A 276 6.18 4.76 2.54
CA ILE A 276 5.39 5.97 2.30
C ILE A 276 5.07 6.59 3.65
N ILE A 277 5.60 7.79 3.91
CA ILE A 277 5.41 8.56 5.14
C ILE A 277 4.70 9.86 4.75
N ASN A 278 3.36 9.88 4.88
CA ASN A 278 2.52 10.95 4.36
C ASN A 278 1.71 11.67 5.45
N ASN A 279 1.61 13.00 5.43
CA ASN A 279 0.69 13.75 6.30
C ASN A 279 0.82 13.44 7.81
N ASN A 280 2.06 13.29 8.30
CA ASN A 280 2.35 13.20 9.73
C ASN A 280 2.87 14.54 10.25
N ILE A 281 2.76 14.82 11.56
CA ILE A 281 3.38 16.04 12.12
C ILE A 281 4.90 15.98 11.95
N TYR A 282 5.50 14.81 12.21
CA TYR A 282 6.90 14.50 11.90
C TYR A 282 6.96 13.24 11.02
N GLY A 283 7.62 13.30 9.88
CA GLY A 283 7.77 12.16 8.98
C GLY A 283 8.73 11.13 9.57
N ILE A 284 10.03 11.40 9.47
CA ILE A 284 11.10 10.57 10.03
C ILE A 284 11.90 11.39 11.04
N THR A 285 12.08 10.87 12.26
CA THR A 285 12.93 11.50 13.28
C THR A 285 14.02 10.54 13.76
N THR A 286 15.21 11.07 14.02
CA THR A 286 16.27 10.33 14.71
C THR A 286 16.72 11.03 16.00
N GLN A 287 17.10 10.27 17.02
CA GLN A 287 17.71 10.80 18.24
C GLN A 287 18.74 9.81 18.81
N VAL A 288 20.03 10.16 18.76
CA VAL A 288 21.12 9.23 19.09
C VAL A 288 21.02 7.95 18.23
N ALA A 289 20.69 8.07 16.94
CA ALA A 289 20.58 6.92 16.02
C ALA A 289 21.61 7.04 14.90
N ARG A 290 22.46 6.02 14.72
CA ARG A 290 23.69 6.12 13.93
C ARG A 290 23.77 5.04 12.88
N ASP A 291 24.54 5.29 11.82
CA ASP A 291 24.86 4.26 10.82
C ASP A 291 23.62 3.59 10.21
N ASN A 292 22.49 4.32 10.10
CA ASN A 292 21.27 3.83 9.45
C ASN A 292 21.21 4.28 7.98
N ASN A 293 20.58 3.48 7.15
CA ASN A 293 20.38 3.75 5.73
C ASN A 293 18.91 4.08 5.46
N PHE A 294 18.66 5.21 4.82
CA PHE A 294 17.34 5.66 4.39
C PHE A 294 17.34 5.79 2.87
N THR A 295 16.57 4.96 2.18
CA THR A 295 16.55 4.97 0.71
C THR A 295 15.19 4.66 0.11
N ASN A 296 14.85 5.25 -1.04
CA ASN A 296 13.58 5.03 -1.73
C ASN A 296 12.34 5.30 -0.88
N ASN A 297 12.44 6.13 0.16
CA ASN A 297 11.26 6.51 0.95
C ASN A 297 10.60 7.72 0.29
N ILE A 298 9.26 7.72 0.33
CA ILE A 298 8.45 8.87 -0.06
C ILE A 298 8.03 9.56 1.24
N ILE A 299 8.50 10.78 1.42
CA ILE A 299 8.31 11.61 2.60
C ILE A 299 7.50 12.83 2.14
N ASP A 300 6.20 12.75 2.35
CA ASP A 300 5.23 13.56 1.62
C ASP A 300 4.27 14.29 2.57
N ASP A 301 3.96 15.56 2.32
CA ASP A 301 2.97 16.37 3.07
C ASP A 301 3.14 16.36 4.61
N ASN A 302 4.34 16.12 5.15
CA ASN A 302 4.54 16.12 6.60
C ASN A 302 4.77 17.54 7.13
N GLY A 303 4.41 17.77 8.39
CA GLY A 303 4.77 19.00 9.08
C GLY A 303 6.29 19.21 9.13
N PHE A 304 7.05 18.12 9.26
CA PHE A 304 8.50 18.10 9.09
C PHE A 304 8.86 16.78 8.40
N GLY A 305 9.56 16.82 7.27
CA GLY A 305 9.88 15.63 6.48
C GLY A 305 10.84 14.70 7.21
N MET A 306 12.11 15.11 7.35
CA MET A 306 13.12 14.34 8.08
C MET A 306 13.95 15.19 9.05
N PHE A 307 13.89 14.83 10.34
CA PHE A 307 14.60 15.50 11.43
C PHE A 307 15.74 14.64 11.99
N ILE A 308 16.99 14.97 11.64
CA ILE A 308 18.18 14.36 12.23
C ILE A 308 18.60 15.16 13.47
N ASN A 309 18.29 14.64 14.67
CA ASN A 309 18.64 15.29 15.94
C ASN A 309 20.07 14.92 16.40
N ALA A 310 20.56 15.64 17.42
CA ALA A 310 21.90 15.50 17.99
C ALA A 310 22.30 14.04 18.28
N ASP A 311 23.59 13.77 18.09
CA ASP A 311 24.25 12.47 18.21
C ASP A 311 23.78 11.36 17.24
N SER A 312 23.00 11.73 16.22
CA SER A 312 22.55 10.83 15.14
C SER A 312 23.40 10.94 13.87
N TYR A 313 24.71 10.71 13.98
CA TYR A 313 25.65 10.87 12.86
C TYR A 313 25.80 9.61 11.99
N ASN A 314 26.48 9.74 10.85
CA ASN A 314 26.78 8.67 9.89
C ASN A 314 25.54 7.97 9.30
N ASN A 315 24.37 8.59 9.33
CA ASN A 315 23.25 8.07 8.56
C ASN A 315 23.48 8.36 7.07
N ILE A 316 23.00 7.48 6.19
CA ILE A 316 23.07 7.65 4.73
C ILE A 316 21.65 7.80 4.20
N ILE A 317 21.35 8.96 3.62
CA ILE A 317 20.04 9.35 3.10
C ILE A 317 20.19 9.58 1.61
N TRP A 318 19.66 8.69 0.78
CA TRP A 318 19.85 8.76 -0.67
C TRP A 318 18.68 8.14 -1.42
N ASN A 319 18.38 8.68 -2.60
CA ASN A 319 17.28 8.25 -3.44
C ASN A 319 15.91 8.28 -2.73
N ASN A 320 15.69 9.24 -1.83
CA ASN A 320 14.37 9.48 -1.23
C ASN A 320 13.66 10.62 -1.96
N THR A 321 12.35 10.75 -1.74
CA THR A 321 11.50 11.77 -2.34
C THR A 321 10.87 12.62 -1.26
N PHE A 322 11.27 13.89 -1.17
CA PHE A 322 10.72 14.91 -0.28
C PHE A 322 9.78 15.82 -1.08
N VAL A 323 8.49 15.81 -0.73
CA VAL A 323 7.45 16.59 -1.43
C VAL A 323 6.44 17.13 -0.41
N GLY A 324 5.95 18.35 -0.59
CA GLY A 324 4.83 18.92 0.17
C GLY A 324 5.08 19.13 1.67
N ASN A 325 6.29 18.88 2.16
CA ASN A 325 6.61 19.03 3.58
C ASN A 325 6.76 20.51 3.94
N ASN A 326 6.25 20.95 5.09
CA ASN A 326 6.43 22.35 5.50
C ASN A 326 7.92 22.68 5.73
N ASP A 327 8.66 21.72 6.29
CA ASP A 327 10.11 21.73 6.40
C ASP A 327 10.63 20.39 5.87
N SER A 328 11.32 20.38 4.72
CA SER A 328 11.75 19.14 4.04
C SER A 328 12.71 18.31 4.87
N ALA A 329 13.81 18.92 5.33
CA ALA A 329 14.82 18.22 6.10
C ALA A 329 15.66 19.15 6.96
N SER A 330 16.12 18.63 8.10
CA SER A 330 17.21 19.25 8.85
C SER A 330 18.14 18.24 9.50
N ASP A 331 19.35 18.71 9.74
CA ASP A 331 20.45 17.90 10.24
C ASP A 331 21.24 18.63 11.32
N LEU A 332 21.18 18.11 12.54
CA LEU A 332 21.95 18.59 13.69
C LEU A 332 23.12 17.65 14.05
N ALA A 333 23.31 16.56 13.32
CA ALA A 333 24.35 15.56 13.57
C ALA A 333 24.83 14.96 12.23
N PRO A 334 26.08 15.26 11.81
CA PRO A 334 26.52 15.12 10.43
C PRO A 334 26.19 13.75 9.82
N SER A 335 25.28 13.76 8.84
CA SER A 335 24.88 12.61 8.03
C SER A 335 25.22 12.83 6.55
N HIS A 336 25.20 11.76 5.76
CA HIS A 336 25.43 11.78 4.32
C HIS A 336 24.11 11.84 3.57
N TRP A 337 23.85 12.90 2.82
CA TRP A 337 22.59 13.12 2.09
C TRP A 337 22.65 12.71 0.61
N ASN A 338 23.59 11.84 0.27
CA ASN A 338 23.69 11.19 -1.02
C ASN A 338 24.54 9.92 -0.86
N LEU A 339 24.39 8.97 -1.78
CA LEU A 339 25.26 7.81 -1.90
C LEU A 339 25.88 7.78 -3.29
N SER A 340 27.20 7.84 -3.35
CA SER A 340 27.93 8.00 -4.61
C SER A 340 27.39 9.22 -5.37
N ASN A 341 26.90 9.04 -6.60
CA ASN A 341 26.33 10.06 -7.47
C ASN A 341 24.78 10.10 -7.46
N ILE A 342 24.15 9.53 -6.44
CA ILE A 342 22.69 9.49 -6.30
C ILE A 342 22.30 10.26 -5.03
N GLY A 343 21.61 11.39 -5.21
CA GLY A 343 21.05 12.20 -4.12
C GLY A 343 19.57 11.93 -3.92
N ASN A 344 18.87 12.90 -3.35
CA ASN A 344 17.43 12.84 -3.07
C ASN A 344 16.67 13.79 -4.00
N TYR A 345 15.38 13.52 -4.13
CA TYR A 345 14.44 14.41 -4.80
C TYR A 345 13.87 15.43 -3.81
N TRP A 346 13.83 16.69 -4.20
CA TRP A 346 13.35 17.82 -3.43
C TRP A 346 12.42 18.68 -4.29
N ASP A 347 11.15 18.80 -3.92
CA ASP A 347 10.20 19.67 -4.62
C ASP A 347 10.52 21.17 -4.49
N ASP A 348 11.20 21.56 -3.41
CA ASP A 348 11.65 22.92 -3.12
C ASP A 348 13.10 23.20 -3.61
N PHE A 349 13.69 22.35 -4.45
CA PHE A 349 15.10 22.50 -4.84
C PHE A 349 15.40 23.86 -5.48
N GLU A 350 14.52 24.37 -6.34
CA GLU A 350 14.70 25.65 -7.03
C GLU A 350 14.75 26.86 -6.08
N GLU A 351 14.18 26.72 -4.88
CA GLU A 351 14.16 27.74 -3.83
C GLU A 351 15.31 27.58 -2.82
N ASN A 352 16.01 26.43 -2.86
CA ASN A 352 17.07 26.12 -1.93
C ASN A 352 18.34 26.96 -2.16
N GLN A 353 19.01 27.36 -1.08
CA GLN A 353 20.22 28.19 -1.12
C GLN A 353 21.38 27.63 -1.95
N GLY A 354 21.42 26.31 -2.16
CA GLY A 354 22.47 25.65 -2.96
C GLY A 354 22.13 25.46 -4.44
N TYR A 355 20.94 25.88 -4.90
CA TYR A 355 20.53 25.75 -6.29
C TYR A 355 21.50 26.48 -7.26
N PRO A 356 21.83 25.90 -8.42
CA PRO A 356 21.40 24.59 -8.96
C PRO A 356 22.38 23.45 -8.65
N SER A 357 23.34 23.65 -7.74
CA SER A 357 24.51 22.74 -7.62
C SER A 357 24.37 21.68 -6.54
N PHE A 358 23.74 22.02 -5.42
CA PHE A 358 23.59 21.13 -4.27
C PHE A 358 22.36 21.55 -3.45
N TYR A 359 21.80 20.66 -2.65
CA TYR A 359 20.73 21.02 -1.73
C TYR A 359 21.32 21.18 -0.32
N ARG A 360 21.21 22.38 0.23
CA ARG A 360 21.66 22.68 1.59
C ARG A 360 20.60 22.20 2.57
N ILE A 361 20.98 21.26 3.44
CA ILE A 361 20.13 20.77 4.52
C ILE A 361 20.10 21.83 5.63
N GLN A 362 18.93 22.03 6.23
CA GLN A 362 18.77 23.02 7.27
C GLN A 362 19.57 22.62 8.52
N TYR A 363 20.28 23.59 9.11
CA TYR A 363 21.18 23.39 10.27
C TYR A 363 22.35 22.42 10.00
N GLY A 364 23.34 22.39 10.90
CA GLY A 364 24.47 21.43 10.90
C GLY A 364 25.45 21.43 9.72
N GLY A 365 25.14 22.13 8.61
CA GLY A 365 26.01 22.25 7.44
C GLY A 365 26.01 21.04 6.49
N ALA A 366 25.09 20.09 6.67
CA ALA A 366 24.96 18.94 5.78
C ALA A 366 24.42 19.37 4.39
N VAL A 367 24.81 18.60 3.36
CA VAL A 367 24.52 18.91 1.96
C VAL A 367 24.25 17.62 1.20
N ASP A 368 23.22 17.63 0.36
CA ASP A 368 23.04 16.67 -0.73
C ASP A 368 23.75 17.22 -1.98
N PHE A 369 24.78 16.52 -2.46
CA PHE A 369 25.57 16.94 -3.62
C PHE A 369 24.97 16.55 -4.98
N TYR A 370 23.94 15.71 -4.99
CA TYR A 370 23.30 15.24 -6.22
C TYR A 370 21.77 15.39 -6.15
N PRO A 371 21.26 16.58 -5.78
CA PRO A 371 19.83 16.79 -5.63
C PRO A 371 19.13 16.69 -6.98
N VAL A 372 17.92 16.15 -6.96
CA VAL A 372 16.97 16.17 -8.07
C VAL A 372 15.85 17.12 -7.68
N GLY A 373 15.44 18.01 -8.59
CA GLY A 373 14.29 18.90 -8.38
C GLY A 373 13.35 18.94 -9.58
N GLY A 374 12.41 19.87 -9.55
CA GLY A 374 11.35 20.05 -10.54
C GLY A 374 9.98 19.74 -9.94
N ILE A 375 8.98 19.47 -10.79
CA ILE A 375 7.77 18.76 -10.36
C ILE A 375 8.10 17.26 -10.49
N PRO A 376 7.84 16.42 -9.48
CA PRO A 376 8.06 15.00 -9.63
C PRO A 376 7.03 14.58 -10.67
N THR A 377 7.51 14.37 -11.89
CA THR A 377 6.69 14.10 -13.04
C THR A 377 7.14 12.76 -13.59
N ALA A 378 6.18 11.94 -14.00
CA ALA A 378 6.51 10.87 -14.91
C ALA A 378 7.17 11.52 -16.13
N ILE A 379 8.33 11.02 -16.55
CA ILE A 379 9.02 11.50 -17.74
C ILE A 379 8.96 10.37 -18.76
N VAL A 380 8.34 10.61 -19.91
CA VAL A 380 8.47 9.77 -21.11
C VAL A 380 9.75 10.21 -21.82
N ARG A 381 10.68 9.29 -22.11
CA ARG A 381 12.03 9.61 -22.63
C ARG A 381 12.20 9.30 -24.12
N SER A 382 11.14 8.92 -24.81
CA SER A 382 11.13 8.56 -26.22
C SER A 382 9.99 9.25 -26.97
N GLU A 383 10.15 9.37 -28.27
CA GLU A 383 9.10 9.87 -29.17
C GLU A 383 8.38 8.68 -29.83
N PRO A 384 7.04 8.73 -29.99
CA PRO A 384 6.28 7.66 -30.63
C PRO A 384 6.60 7.55 -32.12
N VAL A 385 6.51 6.31 -32.64
CA VAL A 385 6.40 6.10 -34.08
C VAL A 385 4.99 6.54 -34.48
N THR A 386 4.88 7.41 -35.49
CA THR A 386 3.59 8.01 -35.90
C THR A 386 3.10 7.51 -37.26
N THR A 387 3.84 6.62 -37.92
CA THR A 387 3.45 6.02 -39.20
C THR A 387 3.85 4.55 -39.26
N VAL A 388 2.91 3.68 -39.60
CA VAL A 388 3.13 2.24 -39.85
C VAL A 388 2.22 1.78 -40.97
N LYS A 389 2.58 0.71 -41.67
CA LYS A 389 1.73 0.11 -42.72
C LYS A 389 0.80 -0.94 -42.14
N GLU A 390 -0.31 -1.19 -42.82
CA GLU A 390 -1.16 -2.35 -42.53
C GLU A 390 -0.33 -3.64 -42.47
N ARG A 391 -0.65 -4.51 -41.50
CA ARG A 391 0.03 -5.79 -41.24
C ARG A 391 1.50 -5.68 -40.80
N GLU A 392 2.08 -4.50 -40.67
CA GLU A 392 3.42 -4.31 -40.09
C GLU A 392 3.34 -4.08 -38.58
N VAL A 393 4.29 -4.64 -37.83
CA VAL A 393 4.30 -4.49 -36.37
C VAL A 393 4.55 -3.03 -35.98
N TYR A 394 3.63 -2.45 -35.23
CA TYR A 394 3.81 -1.24 -34.47
C TYR A 394 4.49 -1.55 -33.14
N PHE A 395 5.67 -0.98 -32.92
CA PHE A 395 6.44 -1.13 -31.69
C PHE A 395 6.79 0.26 -31.14
N TYR A 396 6.46 0.50 -29.88
CA TYR A 396 6.82 1.75 -29.19
C TYR A 396 7.18 1.50 -27.73
N ASP A 397 8.44 1.74 -27.37
CA ASP A 397 8.93 1.70 -25.99
C ASP A 397 9.01 3.14 -25.44
N MET A 398 8.11 3.48 -24.52
CA MET A 398 7.98 4.82 -23.94
C MET A 398 9.21 5.21 -23.10
N ASN A 399 9.92 4.24 -22.51
CA ASN A 399 11.00 4.49 -21.55
C ASN A 399 10.57 5.52 -20.48
N ALA A 400 9.40 5.28 -19.91
CA ALA A 400 8.78 6.19 -18.96
C ALA A 400 9.27 5.89 -17.54
N SER A 401 9.59 6.95 -16.78
CA SER A 401 10.14 6.80 -15.43
C SER A 401 9.56 7.84 -14.48
N TYR A 402 9.26 7.44 -13.25
CA TYR A 402 9.00 8.33 -12.12
C TYR A 402 9.98 7.97 -10.99
N PRO A 403 10.48 8.94 -10.21
CA PRO A 403 11.40 8.65 -9.11
C PRO A 403 10.81 7.62 -8.13
N ASN A 404 11.42 6.43 -8.06
CA ASN A 404 11.21 5.41 -7.03
C ASN A 404 9.78 4.87 -6.88
N ILE A 405 8.95 4.99 -7.93
CA ILE A 405 7.62 4.37 -7.99
C ILE A 405 7.42 3.74 -9.36
N ASP A 406 6.95 2.50 -9.36
CA ASP A 406 6.55 1.82 -10.59
C ASP A 406 5.35 2.54 -11.22
N LEU A 407 5.47 2.83 -12.51
CA LEU A 407 4.40 3.42 -13.30
C LEU A 407 3.43 2.35 -13.78
N LYS A 408 2.15 2.71 -13.77
CA LYS A 408 1.08 1.99 -14.46
C LYS A 408 0.67 2.78 -15.67
N TYR A 409 0.18 2.06 -16.66
CA TYR A 409 -0.16 2.61 -17.95
C TYR A 409 -1.56 2.16 -18.32
N HIS A 410 -2.35 3.03 -18.93
CA HIS A 410 -3.68 2.72 -19.40
C HIS A 410 -3.97 3.50 -20.68
N PHE A 411 -4.61 2.88 -21.66
CA PHE A 411 -5.17 3.65 -22.76
C PHE A 411 -6.42 4.40 -22.32
N ILE A 412 -6.47 5.69 -22.66
CA ILE A 412 -7.70 6.46 -22.70
C ILE A 412 -8.35 6.28 -24.09
N THR A 413 -7.54 6.37 -25.15
CA THR A 413 -7.97 6.20 -26.54
C THR A 413 -6.91 5.40 -27.32
N ALA A 414 -7.32 4.43 -28.12
CA ALA A 414 -6.43 3.64 -28.97
C ALA A 414 -7.15 3.01 -30.19
N PRO A 415 -6.42 2.65 -31.27
CA PRO A 415 -6.93 1.84 -32.37
C PRO A 415 -7.56 0.51 -31.92
N SER A 416 -8.54 0.02 -32.69
CA SER A 416 -9.16 -1.27 -32.41
C SER A 416 -8.13 -2.41 -32.49
N GLY A 417 -8.13 -3.29 -31.48
CA GLY A 417 -7.19 -4.41 -31.39
C GLY A 417 -5.85 -4.08 -30.72
N MET A 418 -5.60 -2.82 -30.37
CA MET A 418 -4.47 -2.43 -29.52
C MET A 418 -4.82 -2.76 -28.06
N GLU A 419 -4.38 -3.93 -27.58
CA GLU A 419 -4.77 -4.46 -26.26
C GLU A 419 -4.16 -3.66 -25.10
N GLU A 420 -4.87 -3.58 -23.96
CA GLU A 420 -4.37 -2.92 -22.76
C GLU A 420 -3.14 -3.64 -22.16
N TRP A 421 -2.26 -2.85 -21.55
CA TRP A 421 -1.14 -3.30 -20.72
C TRP A 421 -1.19 -2.57 -19.38
N THR A 422 -0.51 -3.09 -18.35
CA THR A 422 -0.58 -2.51 -16.99
C THR A 422 0.76 -2.24 -16.33
N THR A 423 1.86 -2.84 -16.78
CA THR A 423 3.16 -2.80 -16.08
C THR A 423 4.37 -2.65 -17.00
N ASN A 424 4.17 -2.67 -18.32
CA ASN A 424 5.25 -2.67 -19.29
C ASN A 424 5.10 -1.37 -20.08
N ASP A 425 6.18 -0.61 -20.23
CA ASP A 425 6.20 0.68 -20.94
C ASP A 425 6.30 0.52 -22.46
N THR A 426 6.03 -0.67 -22.98
CA THR A 426 6.17 -1.03 -24.40
C THR A 426 4.83 -1.43 -25.02
N ILE A 427 4.48 -0.77 -26.12
CA ILE A 427 3.37 -1.12 -27.01
C ILE A 427 3.88 -2.05 -28.12
N ASN A 428 3.18 -3.15 -28.33
CA ASN A 428 3.43 -4.07 -29.45
C ASN A 428 2.09 -4.49 -30.07
N TRP A 429 1.79 -3.98 -31.25
CA TRP A 429 0.51 -4.16 -31.92
C TRP A 429 0.70 -4.35 -33.43
N THR A 430 -0.27 -4.94 -34.12
CA THR A 430 -0.23 -5.08 -35.58
C THR A 430 -1.60 -4.67 -36.16
N PRO A 431 -1.67 -3.60 -36.98
CA PRO A 431 -2.89 -3.19 -37.68
C PRO A 431 -3.39 -4.30 -38.61
N GLY A 432 -4.71 -4.38 -38.74
CA GLY A 432 -5.38 -5.29 -39.66
C GLY A 432 -5.21 -4.89 -41.12
N TYR A 433 -5.84 -5.67 -42.00
CA TYR A 433 -5.80 -5.46 -43.45
C TYR A 433 -6.61 -4.23 -43.91
N ASP A 434 -7.71 -3.88 -43.23
CA ASP A 434 -8.53 -2.70 -43.55
C ASP A 434 -8.38 -1.60 -42.48
N SER A 435 -7.15 -1.37 -42.02
CA SER A 435 -6.86 -0.47 -40.89
C SER A 435 -6.26 0.86 -41.32
N ALA A 436 -6.14 1.14 -42.62
CA ALA A 436 -5.65 2.42 -43.11
C ALA A 436 -6.50 3.60 -42.59
N GLY A 437 -5.83 4.63 -42.09
CA GLY A 437 -6.48 5.79 -41.48
C GLY A 437 -5.62 6.49 -40.44
N GLU A 438 -6.15 7.56 -39.86
CA GLU A 438 -5.55 8.28 -38.73
C GLU A 438 -6.27 7.91 -37.44
N TYR A 439 -5.50 7.62 -36.40
CA TYR A 439 -6.01 7.23 -35.09
C TYR A 439 -5.36 8.08 -34.00
N GLU A 440 -6.18 8.59 -33.09
CA GLU A 440 -5.68 9.20 -31.86
C GLU A 440 -5.28 8.10 -30.86
N VAL A 441 -4.09 8.25 -30.28
CA VAL A 441 -3.60 7.41 -29.20
C VAL A 441 -3.38 8.30 -27.97
N GLU A 442 -4.03 7.94 -26.87
CA GLU A 442 -3.93 8.66 -25.60
C GLU A 442 -3.70 7.66 -24.47
N ILE A 443 -2.62 7.86 -23.72
CA ILE A 443 -2.12 6.96 -22.67
C ILE A 443 -2.06 7.74 -21.36
N LEU A 444 -2.71 7.21 -20.33
CA LEU A 444 -2.57 7.64 -18.94
C LEU A 444 -1.42 6.88 -18.28
N ILE A 445 -0.46 7.63 -17.74
CA ILE A 445 0.66 7.14 -16.94
C ILE A 445 0.39 7.55 -15.49
N ASP A 446 0.18 6.58 -14.61
CA ASP A 446 -0.27 6.78 -13.23
C ASP A 446 0.62 6.00 -12.26
N ASN A 447 0.92 6.58 -11.11
CA ASN A 447 1.68 5.93 -10.03
C ASN A 447 0.91 5.89 -8.69
N GLY A 448 -0.37 6.26 -8.70
CA GLY A 448 -1.24 6.39 -7.54
C GLY A 448 -1.09 7.70 -6.77
N ILE A 449 -0.13 8.55 -7.13
CA ILE A 449 0.13 9.86 -6.52
C ILE A 449 -0.14 10.97 -7.55
N MET A 450 0.24 10.73 -8.81
CA MET A 450 0.08 11.67 -9.92
C MET A 450 -0.36 10.96 -11.20
N ASN A 451 -0.87 11.75 -12.14
CA ASN A 451 -1.25 11.32 -13.47
C ASN A 451 -0.52 12.17 -14.53
N LEU A 452 0.02 11.53 -15.55
CA LEU A 452 0.52 12.14 -16.78
C LEU A 452 -0.25 11.57 -17.97
N THR A 453 -0.72 12.42 -18.88
CA THR A 453 -1.29 11.98 -20.16
C THR A 453 -0.26 12.15 -21.27
N HIS A 454 0.01 11.09 -22.01
CA HIS A 454 0.85 11.07 -23.20
C HIS A 454 -0.02 10.77 -24.43
N ASN A 455 -0.03 11.64 -25.44
CA ASN A 455 -0.88 11.49 -26.62
C ASN A 455 -0.15 11.79 -27.95
N TYR A 456 -0.62 11.15 -29.02
CA TYR A 456 -0.12 11.33 -30.38
C TYR A 456 -1.13 10.79 -31.42
N THR A 457 -0.97 11.21 -32.67
CA THR A 457 -1.74 10.67 -33.82
C THR A 457 -0.90 9.61 -34.54
N LEU A 458 -1.48 8.42 -34.75
CA LEU A 458 -0.89 7.31 -35.50
C LEU A 458 -1.54 7.20 -36.88
N THR A 459 -0.73 7.26 -37.94
CA THR A 459 -1.17 7.05 -39.33
C THR A 459 -0.89 5.62 -39.76
N ILE A 460 -1.93 4.90 -40.19
CA ILE A 460 -1.81 3.59 -40.82
C ILE A 460 -1.87 3.77 -42.34
N GLU A 461 -0.79 3.44 -43.04
CA GLU A 461 -0.72 3.53 -44.50
C GLU A 461 -1.35 2.30 -45.15
N ASN A 462 -2.19 2.55 -46.15
CA ASN A 462 -2.78 1.52 -47.00
C ASN A 462 -1.69 0.82 -47.83
N THR A 463 -1.66 -0.51 -47.80
CA THR A 463 -0.72 -1.33 -48.59
C THR A 463 -1.35 -2.04 -49.78
N ASP A 464 -2.63 -1.83 -50.02
CA ASP A 464 -3.37 -2.50 -51.07
C ASP A 464 -2.92 -2.05 -52.45
N ALA A 465 -2.77 -3.04 -53.34
CA ALA A 465 -2.64 -2.76 -54.76
C ALA A 465 -3.96 -2.20 -55.28
N PRO A 466 -3.95 -1.19 -56.17
CA PRO A 466 -5.19 -0.68 -56.75
C PRO A 466 -5.99 -1.80 -57.41
N ASP A 467 -7.31 -1.80 -57.18
CA ASP A 467 -8.23 -2.79 -57.75
C ASP A 467 -8.02 -2.92 -59.27
N PHE A 468 -7.65 -4.12 -59.73
CA PHE A 468 -7.69 -4.43 -61.15
C PHE A 468 -9.15 -4.56 -61.58
N ILE A 469 -9.68 -3.56 -62.27
CA ILE A 469 -10.96 -3.67 -62.98
C ILE A 469 -10.78 -4.68 -64.12
N VAL A 470 -11.33 -5.88 -63.95
CA VAL A 470 -11.53 -6.82 -65.06
C VAL A 470 -12.76 -6.33 -65.83
N TYR A 471 -12.56 -5.80 -67.04
CA TYR A 471 -13.67 -5.56 -67.97
C TYR A 471 -14.23 -6.91 -68.42
N ASP A 472 -15.51 -7.14 -68.13
CA ASP A 472 -16.26 -8.27 -68.68
C ASP A 472 -16.40 -8.05 -70.19
N SER A 473 -15.93 -9.00 -71.00
CA SER A 473 -16.03 -8.90 -72.46
C SER A 473 -17.48 -9.15 -72.87
N GLU A 474 -18.19 -8.12 -73.30
CA GLU A 474 -19.50 -8.25 -73.93
C GLU A 474 -19.42 -9.17 -75.16
N VAL A 475 -20.15 -10.29 -75.09
CA VAL A 475 -20.46 -11.14 -76.24
C VAL A 475 -21.49 -10.42 -77.10
N PHE A 476 -21.06 -9.86 -78.23
CA PHE A 476 -21.97 -9.37 -79.26
C PHE A 476 -22.63 -10.55 -79.99
N LEU A 477 -23.93 -10.74 -79.75
CA LEU A 477 -24.82 -11.42 -80.68
C LEU A 477 -25.74 -10.37 -81.32
N SER A 478 -25.40 -9.92 -82.54
CA SER A 478 -26.37 -9.24 -83.40
C SER A 478 -26.65 -10.10 -84.63
N ASN A 479 -27.89 -10.60 -84.68
CA ASN A 479 -28.49 -11.25 -85.84
C ASN A 479 -28.66 -10.23 -86.98
N ASP A 480 -27.86 -10.34 -88.03
CA ASP A 480 -28.24 -9.83 -89.34
C ASP A 480 -28.93 -10.95 -90.13
N ASN A 481 -30.24 -10.82 -90.31
CA ASN A 481 -30.90 -11.38 -91.49
C ASN A 481 -31.98 -10.38 -91.96
N PRO A 482 -31.97 -9.95 -93.23
CA PRO A 482 -32.63 -8.74 -93.68
C PRO A 482 -34.07 -9.00 -94.16
N VAL A 483 -34.98 -8.04 -93.92
CA VAL A 483 -35.88 -7.44 -94.93
C VAL A 483 -36.16 -6.00 -94.55
#